data_AF-A0A661X338-F1
#
_entry.id   AF-A0A661X338-F1
#
_cell.length_a   1.000
_cell.length_b   1.000
_cell.length_c   1.000
_cell.angle_alpha   90.00
_cell.angle_beta   90.00
_cell.angle_gamma   90.00
#
_symmetry.space_group_name_H-M   'P 1'
#
loop_
_entity.id
_entity.type
_entity.pdbx_description
1 polymer ?
#
loop_
_entity_poly.entity_id
_entity_poly.type
_entity_poly.pdbx_seq_one_letter_code
_entity_poly.pdbx_strand_id
1 'polypeptide(L)'
;MVKRKNTWKHLLRWRRSGVFRATLLVIIGTIISAWLIFAFEHGSNHAFKSFWDGVWWVLVTISTVGYGDIVPITSGGRIIAVLMMLFGIALLSVITATVASAFVTQKLKEGKGLQEIKWKDHLLFCGWNAQSEEILTILAKQPKNYSGIVLINQLPEDTVIELLTRFADLHVKFVRGDFTKEIVLNRAGVSKAQIALVVPDESTPMAKKSDERTILATLSLKTLNPKIRVIAHALDRDNVPHLTKAKADEVIISDAFTSHLMATHVAAPGIPQFLEQLITEAGNARLSRYPVPDKLIGQTYARLQEHVRNQNPQNILLGLGEMHESFDLNNLLSSDYSYLDEFIMRKFQEAGRNVNEKRIQFQLAPSPEMVLNKNHFYLILEKINDEKDR
;
A
#
# COMPACT_ATOMS: atom_id res chain seq x y z
N MET A 1 32.11 -10.07 -4.19
CA MET A 1 32.67 -9.70 -2.86
C MET A 1 31.54 -9.16 -1.99
N VAL A 2 31.06 -9.97 -1.05
CA VAL A 2 29.76 -9.80 -0.36
C VAL A 2 29.89 -9.00 0.94
N LYS A 3 28.93 -8.08 1.13
CA LYS A 3 28.55 -7.31 2.33
C LYS A 3 29.17 -7.79 3.67
N ARG A 4 30.17 -7.06 4.17
CA ARG A 4 30.65 -7.17 5.57
C ARG A 4 31.04 -5.81 6.14
N LYS A 5 30.12 -4.83 6.17
CA LYS A 5 30.44 -3.48 6.74
C LYS A 5 29.40 -2.82 7.67
N ASN A 6 28.27 -3.44 8.00
CA ASN A 6 27.24 -2.77 8.83
C ASN A 6 27.07 -3.26 10.28
N THR A 7 27.70 -4.35 10.71
CA THR A 7 27.53 -4.86 12.09
C THR A 7 28.12 -3.93 13.17
N TRP A 8 29.20 -3.23 12.87
CA TRP A 8 29.87 -2.33 13.81
C TRP A 8 29.05 -1.08 14.18
N LYS A 9 28.27 -0.54 13.23
CA LYS A 9 27.38 0.61 13.51
C LYS A 9 26.18 0.23 14.37
N HIS A 10 25.71 -1.02 14.29
CA HIS A 10 24.65 -1.52 15.18
C HIS A 10 25.17 -1.75 16.61
N LEU A 11 26.38 -2.29 16.77
CA LEU A 11 27.04 -2.41 18.09
C LEU A 11 27.28 -1.04 18.75
N LEU A 12 27.76 -0.05 17.99
CA LEU A 12 28.04 1.29 18.52
C LEU A 12 26.76 2.07 18.90
N ARG A 13 25.66 1.84 18.17
CA ARG A 13 24.33 2.39 18.49
C ARG A 13 23.71 1.68 19.70
N TRP A 14 23.93 0.37 19.84
CA TRP A 14 23.48 -0.41 20.99
C TRP A 14 24.15 0.09 22.29
N ARG A 15 25.47 0.39 22.25
CA ARG A 15 26.22 0.97 23.38
C ARG A 15 25.69 2.33 23.88
N ARG A 16 24.98 3.10 23.03
CA ARG A 16 24.36 4.39 23.38
C ARG A 16 22.89 4.29 23.82
N SER A 17 22.26 3.12 23.67
CA SER A 17 20.86 2.91 24.06
C SER A 17 20.65 2.93 25.57
N GLY A 18 19.46 3.36 26.03
CA GLY A 18 19.09 3.28 27.45
C GLY A 18 19.06 1.84 27.97
N VAL A 19 18.75 0.88 27.10
CA VAL A 19 18.74 -0.56 27.39
C VAL A 19 20.12 -1.05 27.81
N PHE A 20 21.18 -0.71 27.06
CA PHE A 20 22.55 -1.11 27.39
C PHE A 20 23.01 -0.60 28.77
N ARG A 21 22.66 0.65 29.11
CA ARG A 21 22.95 1.24 30.42
C ARG A 21 22.20 0.52 31.54
N ALA A 22 20.92 0.21 31.33
CA ALA A 22 20.13 -0.57 32.28
C ALA A 22 20.71 -1.97 32.50
N THR A 23 21.03 -2.71 31.43
CA THR A 23 21.63 -4.05 31.53
C THR A 23 22.97 -4.03 32.28
N LEU A 24 23.81 -3.03 32.04
CA LEU A 24 25.08 -2.88 32.75
C LEU A 24 24.88 -2.60 34.24
N LEU A 25 23.93 -1.72 34.59
CA LEU A 25 23.58 -1.43 35.98
C LEU A 25 23.07 -2.67 36.71
N VAL A 26 22.29 -3.52 36.04
CA VAL A 26 21.83 -4.80 36.61
C VAL A 26 23.01 -5.72 36.89
N ILE A 27 23.87 -5.95 35.90
CA ILE A 27 25.02 -6.86 36.07
C ILE A 27 25.93 -6.38 37.21
N ILE A 28 26.23 -5.08 37.26
CA ILE A 28 27.04 -4.49 38.34
C ILE A 28 26.34 -4.62 39.69
N GLY A 29 25.05 -4.28 39.78
CA GLY A 29 24.26 -4.40 41.00
C GLY A 29 24.19 -5.84 41.51
N THR A 30 23.99 -6.81 40.62
CA THR A 30 23.97 -8.24 40.96
C THR A 30 25.30 -8.73 41.49
N ILE A 31 26.42 -8.35 40.87
CA ILE A 31 27.77 -8.75 41.32
C ILE A 31 28.11 -8.12 42.67
N ILE A 32 27.81 -6.82 42.84
CA ILE A 32 28.06 -6.11 44.11
C ILE A 32 27.24 -6.73 45.24
N SER A 33 25.94 -6.94 45.01
CA SER A 33 25.06 -7.53 46.02
C SER A 33 25.43 -8.99 46.33
N ALA A 34 25.84 -9.78 45.34
CA ALA A 34 26.32 -11.14 45.56
C ALA A 34 27.63 -11.17 46.37
N TRP A 35 28.51 -10.21 46.15
CA TRP A 35 29.75 -10.08 46.93
C TRP A 35 29.47 -9.64 48.36
N LEU A 36 28.61 -8.63 48.54
CA LEU A 36 28.22 -8.14 49.86
C LEU A 36 27.46 -9.21 50.67
N ILE A 37 26.49 -9.89 50.08
CA ILE A 37 25.73 -10.94 50.79
C ILE A 37 26.67 -12.08 51.21
N PHE A 38 27.60 -12.47 50.34
CA PHE A 38 28.61 -13.47 50.66
C PHE A 38 29.53 -12.99 51.80
N ALA A 39 30.01 -11.75 51.76
CA ALA A 39 30.88 -11.21 52.80
C ALA A 39 30.23 -11.15 54.19
N PHE A 40 28.92 -10.88 54.27
CA PHE A 40 28.20 -10.82 55.55
C PHE A 40 27.68 -12.18 56.04
N GLU A 41 27.34 -13.09 55.14
CA GLU A 41 26.75 -14.39 55.49
C GLU A 41 27.79 -15.51 55.58
N HIS A 42 28.94 -15.38 54.93
CA HIS A 42 29.98 -16.40 54.96
C HIS A 42 30.55 -16.58 56.38
N GLY A 43 30.60 -17.83 56.85
CA GLY A 43 31.04 -18.19 58.19
C GLY A 43 29.94 -18.16 59.27
N SER A 44 28.86 -17.41 59.05
CA SER A 44 27.70 -17.35 59.97
C SER A 44 26.52 -18.18 59.47
N ASN A 45 26.40 -18.37 58.16
CA ASN A 45 25.29 -19.07 57.52
C ASN A 45 25.80 -20.22 56.64
N HIS A 46 25.45 -21.46 57.00
CA HIS A 46 25.86 -22.66 56.25
C HIS A 46 25.24 -22.76 54.84
N ALA A 47 24.22 -21.95 54.53
CA ALA A 47 23.60 -21.91 53.20
C ALA A 47 24.45 -21.13 52.16
N PHE A 48 25.31 -20.19 52.59
CA PHE A 48 26.20 -19.43 51.70
C PHE A 48 27.61 -20.03 51.67
N LYS A 49 27.77 -21.17 50.98
CA LYS A 49 29.04 -21.91 50.91
C LYS A 49 30.03 -21.30 49.91
N SER A 50 29.52 -20.69 48.85
CA SER A 50 30.29 -20.13 47.75
C SER A 50 29.72 -18.78 47.31
N PHE A 51 30.52 -17.99 46.60
CA PHE A 51 30.06 -16.73 45.99
C PHE A 51 28.88 -16.97 45.03
N TRP A 52 28.84 -18.12 44.36
CA TRP A 52 27.77 -18.50 43.45
C TRP A 52 26.42 -18.67 44.14
N ASP A 53 26.40 -19.06 45.42
CA ASP A 53 25.18 -19.11 46.22
C ASP A 53 24.62 -17.71 46.48
N GLY A 54 25.50 -16.71 46.63
CA GLY A 54 25.15 -15.30 46.66
C GLY A 54 24.54 -14.82 45.35
N VAL A 55 25.14 -15.19 44.21
CA VAL A 55 24.61 -14.86 42.87
C VAL A 55 23.24 -15.52 42.66
N TRP A 56 23.09 -16.80 43.03
CA TRP A 56 21.84 -17.54 42.96
C TRP A 56 20.74 -16.83 43.76
N TRP A 57 21.02 -16.52 45.02
CA TRP A 57 20.08 -15.82 45.90
C TRP A 57 19.64 -14.47 45.31
N VAL A 58 20.59 -13.69 44.79
CA VAL A 58 20.29 -12.40 44.17
C VAL A 58 19.40 -12.56 42.92
N LEU A 59 19.68 -13.54 42.06
CA LEU A 59 18.87 -13.80 40.86
C LEU A 59 17.43 -14.18 41.21
N VAL A 60 17.25 -15.12 42.14
CA VAL A 60 15.95 -15.58 42.63
C VAL A 60 15.16 -14.44 43.29
N THR A 61 15.86 -13.52 43.96
CA THR A 61 15.25 -12.34 44.60
C THR A 61 14.84 -11.28 43.59
N ILE A 62 15.71 -10.90 42.64
CA ILE A 62 15.37 -9.92 41.58
C ILE A 62 14.23 -10.44 40.70
N SER A 63 14.22 -11.73 40.38
CA SER A 63 13.17 -12.35 39.57
C SER A 63 11.85 -12.50 40.33
N THR A 64 11.78 -12.10 41.60
CA THR A 64 10.60 -12.23 42.48
C THR A 64 10.11 -13.67 42.66
N VAL A 65 10.99 -14.67 42.46
CA VAL A 65 10.65 -16.10 42.60
C VAL A 65 10.68 -16.51 44.07
N GLY A 66 11.76 -16.17 44.78
CA GLY A 66 11.87 -16.35 46.23
C GLY A 66 11.67 -17.79 46.71
N TYR A 67 12.47 -18.75 46.23
CA TYR A 67 12.38 -20.16 46.65
C TYR A 67 12.50 -20.36 48.17
N GLY A 68 13.22 -19.47 48.87
CA GLY A 68 13.44 -19.57 50.32
C GLY A 68 14.43 -20.66 50.74
N ASP A 69 15.13 -21.26 49.76
CA ASP A 69 16.17 -22.26 49.91
C ASP A 69 17.46 -21.69 50.53
N ILE A 70 17.79 -20.46 50.16
CA ILE A 70 18.90 -19.68 50.74
C ILE A 70 18.33 -18.35 51.21
N VAL A 71 18.60 -17.97 52.46
CA VAL A 71 18.14 -16.70 53.03
C VAL A 71 19.20 -16.10 53.96
N PRO A 72 19.41 -14.77 53.94
CA PRO A 72 20.33 -14.12 54.84
C PRO A 72 19.78 -14.09 56.28
N ILE A 73 20.60 -14.49 57.24
CA ILE A 73 20.22 -14.56 58.65
C ILE A 73 20.88 -13.44 59.47
N THR A 74 21.96 -12.84 58.98
CA THR A 74 22.69 -11.77 59.68
C THR A 74 21.98 -10.43 59.53
N SER A 75 22.18 -9.52 60.50
CA SER A 75 21.63 -8.17 60.44
C SER A 75 22.12 -7.41 59.19
N GLY A 76 23.39 -7.58 58.83
CA GLY A 76 23.98 -6.96 57.62
C GLY A 76 23.40 -7.54 56.33
N GLY A 77 23.28 -8.88 56.24
CA GLY A 77 22.68 -9.56 55.10
C GLY A 77 21.20 -9.19 54.89
N ARG A 78 20.44 -9.00 55.99
CA ARG A 78 19.04 -8.52 55.92
C ARG A 78 18.93 -7.09 55.39
N ILE A 79 19.83 -6.19 55.76
CA ILE A 79 19.85 -4.81 55.21
C ILE A 79 20.12 -4.85 53.70
N ILE A 80 21.12 -5.63 53.29
CA ILE A 80 21.42 -5.84 51.85
C ILE A 80 20.20 -6.43 51.14
N ALA A 81 19.50 -7.36 51.77
CA ALA A 81 18.34 -7.98 51.18
C ALA A 81 17.18 -7.02 50.93
N VAL A 82 16.90 -6.13 51.88
CA VAL A 82 15.89 -5.07 51.70
C VAL A 82 16.26 -4.15 50.54
N LEU A 83 17.52 -3.70 50.47
CA LEU A 83 18.00 -2.87 49.35
C LEU A 83 17.89 -3.61 48.01
N MET A 84 18.18 -4.91 48.00
CA MET A 84 18.12 -5.73 46.80
C MET A 84 16.68 -5.93 46.31
N MET A 85 15.73 -6.13 47.22
CA MET A 85 14.30 -6.23 46.89
C MET A 85 13.77 -4.91 46.30
N LEU A 86 14.12 -3.76 46.91
CA LEU A 86 13.76 -2.45 46.38
C LEU A 86 14.37 -2.21 44.99
N PHE A 87 15.63 -2.58 44.80
CA PHE A 87 16.29 -2.52 43.50
C PHE A 87 15.61 -3.42 42.46
N GLY A 88 15.23 -4.63 42.83
CA GLY A 88 14.53 -5.58 41.95
C GLY A 88 13.20 -5.03 41.45
N ILE A 89 12.39 -4.45 42.35
CA ILE A 89 11.12 -3.80 41.98
C ILE A 89 11.37 -2.61 41.04
N ALA A 90 12.31 -1.72 41.38
CA ALA A 90 12.64 -0.57 40.55
C ALA A 90 13.10 -0.99 39.14
N LEU A 91 13.93 -2.04 39.07
CA LEU A 91 14.40 -2.61 37.81
C LEU A 91 13.25 -3.15 36.96
N LEU A 92 12.37 -3.95 37.56
CA LEU A 92 11.22 -4.53 36.87
C LEU A 92 10.31 -3.43 36.32
N SER A 93 10.08 -2.36 37.08
CA SER A 93 9.32 -1.19 36.62
C SER A 93 9.97 -0.52 35.40
N VAL A 94 11.29 -0.31 35.39
CA VAL A 94 12.00 0.31 34.27
C VAL A 94 11.96 -0.57 33.02
N ILE A 95 12.15 -1.88 33.15
CA ILE A 95 12.07 -2.83 32.03
C ILE A 95 10.66 -2.79 31.44
N THR A 96 9.63 -2.91 32.29
CA THR A 96 8.22 -2.89 31.87
C THR A 96 7.88 -1.57 31.16
N ALA A 97 8.26 -0.44 31.73
CA ALA A 97 8.04 0.88 31.13
C ALA A 97 8.76 1.04 29.78
N THR A 98 9.98 0.51 29.65
CA THR A 98 10.76 0.58 28.40
C THR A 98 10.11 -0.26 27.30
N VAL A 99 9.65 -1.47 27.63
CA VAL A 99 8.95 -2.35 26.70
C VAL A 99 7.62 -1.72 26.28
N ALA A 100 6.81 -1.26 27.24
CA ALA A 100 5.55 -0.57 26.97
C ALA A 100 5.76 0.67 26.09
N SER A 101 6.76 1.51 26.39
CA SER A 101 7.11 2.68 25.59
C SER A 101 7.51 2.32 24.16
N ALA A 102 8.22 1.20 23.96
CA ALA A 102 8.59 0.72 22.63
C ALA A 102 7.35 0.32 21.81
N PHE A 103 6.41 -0.41 22.40
CA PHE A 103 5.14 -0.78 21.76
C PHE A 103 4.29 0.46 21.43
N VAL A 104 4.15 1.39 22.38
CA VAL A 104 3.41 2.64 22.20
C VAL A 104 4.04 3.50 21.09
N THR A 105 5.36 3.64 21.08
CA THR A 105 6.08 4.40 20.04
C THR A 105 5.90 3.77 18.65
N GLN A 106 5.87 2.44 18.57
CA GLN A 106 5.61 1.74 17.31
C GLN A 106 4.18 2.00 16.82
N LYS A 107 3.18 1.88 17.70
CA LYS A 107 1.78 2.15 17.37
C LYS A 107 1.54 3.61 16.98
N LEU A 108 2.16 4.56 17.68
CA LEU A 108 2.11 5.98 17.29
C LEU A 108 2.76 6.22 15.93
N LYS A 109 3.86 5.52 15.58
CA LYS A 109 4.50 5.68 14.26
C LYS A 109 3.67 5.10 13.12
N GLU A 110 2.93 4.02 13.38
CA GLU A 110 1.95 3.43 12.46
C GLU A 110 0.81 4.42 12.20
N GLY A 111 0.16 4.96 13.25
CA GLY A 111 -0.92 5.94 13.13
C GLY A 111 -0.48 7.27 12.49
N LYS A 112 0.74 7.73 12.79
CA LYS A 112 1.32 8.94 12.19
C LYS A 112 1.84 8.75 10.76
N GLY A 113 1.78 7.54 10.21
CA GLY A 113 2.26 7.24 8.85
C GLY A 113 3.74 7.52 8.64
N LEU A 114 4.56 7.36 9.69
CA LEU A 114 6.00 7.63 9.65
C LEU A 114 6.84 6.38 9.35
N GLN A 115 6.20 5.21 9.22
CA GLN A 115 6.86 3.94 8.99
C GLN A 115 7.23 3.75 7.51
N GLU A 116 8.38 3.14 7.26
CA GLU A 116 8.80 2.71 5.92
C GLU A 116 8.09 1.41 5.53
N ILE A 117 7.48 1.41 4.34
CA ILE A 117 6.73 0.30 3.78
C ILE A 117 7.67 -0.61 2.98
N LYS A 118 7.68 -1.90 3.33
CA LYS A 118 8.57 -2.91 2.73
C LYS A 118 7.87 -3.89 1.79
N TRP A 119 6.60 -3.62 1.47
CA TRP A 119 5.77 -4.47 0.62
C TRP A 119 6.29 -4.54 -0.83
N LYS A 120 5.84 -5.57 -1.54
CA LYS A 120 6.05 -5.79 -2.97
C LYS A 120 4.69 -5.92 -3.64
N ASP A 121 4.62 -5.51 -4.90
CA ASP A 121 3.43 -5.67 -5.74
C ASP A 121 2.18 -5.08 -5.06
N HIS A 122 2.34 -3.92 -4.43
CA HIS A 122 1.27 -3.19 -3.74
C HIS A 122 0.81 -1.99 -4.56
N LEU A 123 -0.38 -1.49 -4.21
CA LEU A 123 -0.98 -0.30 -4.80
C LEU A 123 -0.61 0.93 -3.96
N LEU A 124 -0.15 2.00 -4.59
CA LEU A 124 -0.03 3.32 -3.98
C LEU A 124 -1.28 4.14 -4.28
N PHE A 125 -1.91 4.70 -3.26
CA PHE A 125 -3.01 5.65 -3.39
C PHE A 125 -2.49 7.01 -2.95
N CYS A 126 -2.16 7.87 -3.90
CA CYS A 126 -1.55 9.18 -3.67
C CYS A 126 -2.62 10.28 -3.72
N GLY A 127 -2.66 11.10 -2.67
CA GLY A 127 -3.70 12.12 -2.50
C GLY A 127 -4.95 11.56 -1.81
N TRP A 128 -5.89 12.46 -1.53
CA TRP A 128 -7.19 12.11 -0.96
C TRP A 128 -8.23 13.16 -1.34
N ASN A 129 -9.41 12.75 -1.76
CA ASN A 129 -10.53 13.62 -2.11
C ASN A 129 -11.88 13.01 -1.66
N ALA A 130 -12.98 13.71 -1.96
CA ALA A 130 -14.32 13.27 -1.59
C ALA A 130 -14.69 11.87 -2.10
N GLN A 131 -14.17 11.43 -3.24
CA GLN A 131 -14.45 10.11 -3.83
C GLN A 131 -13.55 8.99 -3.28
N SER A 132 -12.51 9.31 -2.51
CA SER A 132 -11.49 8.33 -2.12
C SER A 132 -12.04 7.18 -1.27
N GLU A 133 -12.99 7.46 -0.37
CA GLU A 133 -13.63 6.42 0.44
C GLU A 133 -14.47 5.45 -0.38
N GLU A 134 -15.19 5.97 -1.39
CA GLU A 134 -16.00 5.17 -2.29
C GLU A 134 -15.10 4.28 -3.18
N ILE A 135 -13.99 4.82 -3.67
CA ILE A 135 -12.98 4.04 -4.41
C ILE A 135 -12.47 2.87 -3.55
N LEU A 136 -12.14 3.11 -2.28
CA LEU A 136 -11.73 2.03 -1.38
C LEU A 136 -12.84 0.99 -1.18
N THR A 137 -14.08 1.43 -1.06
CA THR A 137 -15.24 0.53 -0.92
C THR A 137 -15.41 -0.38 -2.14
N ILE A 138 -15.26 0.17 -3.35
CA ILE A 138 -15.32 -0.59 -4.60
C ILE A 138 -14.13 -1.56 -4.70
N LEU A 139 -12.91 -1.10 -4.39
CA LEU A 139 -11.70 -1.93 -4.41
C LEU A 139 -11.75 -3.07 -3.37
N ALA A 140 -12.50 -2.92 -2.27
CA ALA A 140 -12.68 -3.97 -1.27
C ALA A 140 -13.41 -5.19 -1.84
N LYS A 141 -14.32 -4.98 -2.80
CA LYS A 141 -15.16 -6.03 -3.40
C LYS A 141 -14.53 -6.71 -4.62
N GLN A 142 -13.54 -6.08 -5.24
CA GLN A 142 -12.93 -6.58 -6.47
C GLN A 142 -11.80 -7.59 -6.17
N PRO A 143 -11.58 -8.60 -7.05
CA PRO A 143 -10.47 -9.54 -6.90
C PRO A 143 -9.13 -8.81 -6.93
N LYS A 144 -8.32 -9.06 -5.89
CA LYS A 144 -7.08 -8.33 -5.64
C LYS A 144 -5.93 -8.97 -6.40
N ASN A 145 -5.28 -8.19 -7.26
CA ASN A 145 -4.04 -8.57 -7.94
C ASN A 145 -2.80 -7.87 -7.33
N TYR A 146 -2.93 -7.39 -6.09
CA TYR A 146 -1.90 -6.67 -5.34
C TYR A 146 -1.93 -7.05 -3.86
N SER A 147 -0.78 -6.92 -3.18
CA SER A 147 -0.57 -7.36 -1.80
C SER A 147 -1.29 -6.51 -0.74
N GLY A 148 -1.68 -5.29 -1.07
CA GLY A 148 -2.34 -4.33 -0.18
C GLY A 148 -2.29 -2.91 -0.73
N ILE A 149 -2.88 -1.97 0.00
CA ILE A 149 -2.98 -0.55 -0.39
C ILE A 149 -2.16 0.32 0.57
N VAL A 150 -1.35 1.22 0.02
CA VAL A 150 -0.62 2.23 0.79
C VAL A 150 -1.20 3.61 0.48
N LEU A 151 -1.91 4.19 1.44
CA LEU A 151 -2.44 5.55 1.36
C LEU A 151 -1.31 6.56 1.65
N ILE A 152 -1.13 7.53 0.75
CA ILE A 152 -0.15 8.62 0.88
C ILE A 152 -0.89 9.95 0.81
N ASN A 153 -1.18 10.54 1.98
CA ASN A 153 -1.84 11.83 2.07
C ASN A 153 -1.48 12.53 3.40
N GLN A 154 -2.12 13.66 3.68
CA GLN A 154 -1.85 14.46 4.88
C GLN A 154 -3.07 14.55 5.83
N LEU A 155 -3.97 13.58 5.77
CA LEU A 155 -5.17 13.53 6.62
C LEU A 155 -4.81 13.58 8.13
N PRO A 156 -5.73 14.09 8.96
CA PRO A 156 -5.62 14.00 10.42
C PRO A 156 -5.49 12.55 10.91
N GLU A 157 -4.78 12.36 12.01
CA GLU A 157 -4.51 11.02 12.59
C GLU A 157 -5.80 10.28 12.95
N ASP A 158 -6.79 10.99 13.49
CA ASP A 158 -8.08 10.40 13.90
C ASP A 158 -8.86 9.85 12.70
N THR A 159 -8.92 10.60 11.60
CA THR A 159 -9.55 10.16 10.33
C THR A 159 -8.86 8.93 9.76
N VAL A 160 -7.53 8.89 9.82
CA VAL A 160 -6.76 7.74 9.34
C VAL A 160 -7.06 6.50 10.17
N ILE A 161 -7.13 6.61 11.50
CA ILE A 161 -7.43 5.49 12.39
C ILE A 161 -8.82 4.91 12.08
N GLU A 162 -9.81 5.77 11.85
CA GLU A 162 -11.16 5.36 11.44
C GLU A 162 -11.13 4.60 10.11
N LEU A 163 -10.44 5.15 9.09
CA LEU A 163 -10.31 4.52 7.77
C LEU A 163 -9.61 3.16 7.84
N LEU A 164 -8.52 3.06 8.59
CA LEU A 164 -7.77 1.80 8.76
C LEU A 164 -8.59 0.74 9.48
N THR A 165 -9.45 1.15 10.42
CA THR A 165 -10.35 0.23 11.13
C THR A 165 -11.47 -0.25 10.22
N ARG A 166 -12.07 0.66 9.44
CA ARG A 166 -13.18 0.36 8.53
C ARG A 166 -12.77 -0.51 7.34
N PHE A 167 -11.55 -0.34 6.85
CA PHE A 167 -11.02 -1.09 5.70
C PHE A 167 -9.93 -2.10 6.08
N ALA A 168 -10.09 -2.76 7.24
CA ALA A 168 -9.11 -3.74 7.72
C ALA A 168 -8.85 -4.87 6.70
N ASP A 169 -9.89 -5.32 5.99
CA ASP A 169 -9.82 -6.40 4.99
C ASP A 169 -8.99 -6.05 3.74
N LEU A 170 -8.77 -4.75 3.50
CA LEU A 170 -7.98 -4.27 2.36
C LEU A 170 -6.47 -4.28 2.62
N HIS A 171 -6.03 -4.66 3.83
CA HIS A 171 -4.63 -4.53 4.26
C HIS A 171 -4.10 -3.13 3.92
N VAL A 172 -4.74 -2.11 4.48
CA VAL A 172 -4.37 -0.72 4.24
C VAL A 172 -3.23 -0.31 5.17
N LYS A 173 -2.23 0.38 4.62
CA LYS A 173 -1.20 1.09 5.39
C LYS A 173 -1.21 2.56 5.05
N PHE A 174 -0.80 3.38 6.00
CA PHE A 174 -0.76 4.82 5.85
C PHE A 174 0.67 5.36 5.87
N VAL A 175 0.96 6.30 4.98
CA VAL A 175 2.19 7.09 4.96
C VAL A 175 1.81 8.57 4.90
N ARG A 176 2.09 9.29 5.99
CA ARG A 176 1.72 10.70 6.11
C ARG A 176 2.72 11.60 5.40
N GLY A 177 2.31 12.32 4.37
CA GLY A 177 3.16 13.33 3.74
C GLY A 177 2.72 13.73 2.34
N ASP A 178 3.46 14.68 1.79
CA ASP A 178 3.25 15.16 0.43
C ASP A 178 3.77 14.12 -0.59
N PHE A 179 2.84 13.52 -1.34
CA PHE A 179 3.13 12.52 -2.36
C PHE A 179 3.87 13.07 -3.59
N THR A 180 4.08 14.38 -3.69
CA THR A 180 4.99 14.97 -4.70
C THR A 180 6.47 14.80 -4.34
N LYS A 181 6.79 14.53 -3.06
CA LYS A 181 8.16 14.45 -2.55
C LYS A 181 8.71 13.02 -2.63
N GLU A 182 9.87 12.86 -3.24
CA GLU A 182 10.53 11.55 -3.37
C GLU A 182 10.78 10.84 -2.04
N ILE A 183 11.11 11.58 -0.97
CA ILE A 183 11.32 11.01 0.37
C ILE A 183 10.08 10.28 0.86
N VAL A 184 8.89 10.83 0.61
CA VAL A 184 7.60 10.25 1.01
C VAL A 184 7.29 9.02 0.15
N LEU A 185 7.48 9.12 -1.17
CA LEU A 185 7.27 8.01 -2.11
C LEU A 185 8.21 6.83 -1.84
N ASN A 186 9.48 7.10 -1.53
CA ASN A 186 10.44 6.07 -1.12
C ASN A 186 10.02 5.40 0.18
N ARG A 187 9.56 6.18 1.18
CA ARG A 187 9.01 5.62 2.41
C ARG A 187 7.77 4.76 2.17
N ALA A 188 6.96 5.09 1.16
CA ALA A 188 5.82 4.29 0.73
C ALA A 188 6.20 3.05 -0.11
N GLY A 189 7.49 2.84 -0.39
CA GLY A 189 7.98 1.65 -1.11
C GLY A 189 7.75 1.70 -2.62
N VAL A 190 7.75 2.90 -3.23
CA VAL A 190 7.50 3.09 -4.68
C VAL A 190 8.32 2.17 -5.60
N SER A 191 9.57 1.87 -5.25
CA SER A 191 10.45 1.02 -6.07
C SER A 191 9.93 -0.43 -6.24
N LYS A 192 8.98 -0.86 -5.41
CA LYS A 192 8.39 -2.21 -5.44
C LYS A 192 6.88 -2.20 -5.67
N ALA A 193 6.29 -1.02 -5.85
CA ALA A 193 4.87 -0.88 -6.14
C ALA A 193 4.58 -1.27 -7.60
N GLN A 194 3.42 -1.88 -7.84
CA GLN A 194 2.99 -2.29 -9.17
C GLN A 194 2.09 -1.24 -9.83
N ILE A 195 1.23 -0.61 -9.02
CA ILE A 195 0.21 0.34 -9.48
C ILE A 195 0.25 1.58 -8.58
N ALA A 196 0.08 2.76 -9.15
CA ALA A 196 -0.19 3.99 -8.41
C ALA A 196 -1.44 4.67 -8.96
N LEU A 197 -2.41 4.90 -8.08
CA LEU A 197 -3.56 5.77 -8.31
C LEU A 197 -3.23 7.15 -7.72
N VAL A 198 -3.25 8.20 -8.54
CA VAL A 198 -2.98 9.57 -8.11
C VAL A 198 -4.26 10.39 -8.26
N VAL A 199 -4.78 10.89 -7.14
CA VAL A 199 -5.98 11.73 -7.12
C VAL A 199 -5.64 13.16 -6.70
N PRO A 200 -6.43 14.17 -7.13
CA PRO A 200 -6.37 15.51 -6.59
C PRO A 200 -6.46 15.47 -5.06
N ASP A 201 -5.63 16.28 -4.40
CA ASP A 201 -5.45 16.21 -2.95
C ASP A 201 -6.21 17.33 -2.23
N GLU A 202 -7.13 16.91 -1.39
CA GLU A 202 -7.98 17.70 -0.49
C GLU A 202 -7.70 17.34 0.98
N SER A 203 -6.64 16.56 1.26
CA SER A 203 -6.31 16.15 2.62
C SER A 203 -5.88 17.29 3.54
N THR A 204 -5.60 18.48 2.99
CA THR A 204 -5.32 19.68 3.78
C THR A 204 -6.23 20.83 3.35
N PRO A 205 -6.76 21.65 4.28
CA PRO A 205 -7.65 22.77 3.94
C PRO A 205 -7.02 23.82 3.02
N MET A 206 -5.68 23.91 3.02
CA MET A 206 -4.92 24.85 2.20
C MET A 206 -4.52 24.28 0.84
N ALA A 207 -4.70 22.98 0.61
CA ALA A 207 -4.40 22.39 -0.69
C ALA A 207 -5.42 22.89 -1.71
N LYS A 208 -4.97 23.77 -2.61
CA LYS A 208 -5.74 24.10 -3.79
C LYS A 208 -5.86 22.84 -4.64
N LYS A 209 -7.10 22.47 -5.00
CA LYS A 209 -7.34 21.45 -6.02
C LYS A 209 -6.60 21.87 -7.29
N SER A 210 -5.56 21.12 -7.65
CA SER A 210 -4.66 21.48 -8.75
C SER A 210 -4.06 20.23 -9.37
N ASP A 211 -4.16 20.14 -10.70
CA ASP A 211 -3.53 19.09 -11.48
C ASP A 211 -2.01 19.15 -11.44
N GLU A 212 -1.43 20.30 -11.09
CA GLU A 212 0.01 20.46 -10.94
C GLU A 212 0.60 19.43 -9.97
N ARG A 213 -0.10 19.15 -8.86
CA ARG A 213 0.33 18.15 -7.88
C ARG A 213 0.24 16.74 -8.45
N THR A 214 -0.83 16.44 -9.19
CA THR A 214 -1.00 15.16 -9.89
C THR A 214 0.10 14.95 -10.93
N ILE A 215 0.44 15.97 -11.72
CA ILE A 215 1.50 15.95 -12.73
C ILE A 215 2.86 15.73 -12.07
N LEU A 216 3.20 16.52 -11.04
CA LEU A 216 4.47 16.39 -10.31
C LEU A 216 4.62 15.02 -9.65
N ALA A 217 3.56 14.50 -9.03
CA ALA A 217 3.57 13.17 -8.45
C ALA A 217 3.77 12.08 -9.51
N THR A 218 3.11 12.19 -10.65
CA THR A 218 3.26 11.27 -11.79
C THR A 218 4.71 11.24 -12.27
N LEU A 219 5.34 12.41 -12.45
CA LEU A 219 6.75 12.52 -12.81
C LEU A 219 7.67 11.86 -11.77
N SER A 220 7.45 12.13 -10.48
CA SER A 220 8.24 11.55 -9.38
C SER A 220 8.09 10.01 -9.32
N LEU A 221 6.86 9.50 -9.47
CA LEU A 221 6.58 8.06 -9.51
C LEU A 221 7.31 7.38 -10.67
N LYS A 222 7.20 7.93 -11.88
CA LYS A 222 7.85 7.38 -13.09
C LYS A 222 9.38 7.51 -13.05
N THR A 223 9.91 8.52 -12.36
CA THR A 223 11.35 8.67 -12.15
C THR A 223 11.88 7.60 -11.18
N LEU A 224 11.19 7.37 -10.06
CA LEU A 224 11.61 6.41 -9.03
C LEU A 224 11.34 4.95 -9.41
N ASN A 225 10.29 4.70 -10.19
CA ASN A 225 9.94 3.38 -10.71
C ASN A 225 9.38 3.51 -12.14
N PRO A 226 10.22 3.41 -13.18
CA PRO A 226 9.77 3.55 -14.57
C PRO A 226 8.73 2.51 -15.02
N LYS A 227 8.60 1.39 -14.31
CA LYS A 227 7.71 0.27 -14.65
C LYS A 227 6.34 0.34 -13.96
N ILE A 228 6.17 1.23 -12.97
CA ILE A 228 4.90 1.35 -12.25
C ILE A 228 3.78 1.79 -13.21
N ARG A 229 2.61 1.16 -13.13
CA ARG A 229 1.41 1.60 -13.85
C ARG A 229 0.78 2.75 -13.07
N VAL A 230 0.75 3.95 -13.65
CA VAL A 230 0.21 5.17 -13.05
C VAL A 230 -1.13 5.50 -13.69
N ILE A 231 -2.16 5.54 -12.85
CA ILE A 231 -3.51 6.01 -13.18
C ILE A 231 -3.65 7.38 -12.52
N ALA A 232 -3.71 8.44 -13.32
CA ALA A 232 -3.74 9.81 -12.84
C ALA A 232 -5.13 10.43 -13.03
N HIS A 233 -5.64 11.12 -12.03
CA HIS A 233 -6.91 11.85 -12.11
C HIS A 233 -6.66 13.35 -12.31
N ALA A 234 -7.13 13.87 -13.43
CA ALA A 234 -7.10 15.27 -13.83
C ALA A 234 -8.45 15.96 -13.55
N LEU A 235 -8.41 17.18 -13.05
CA LEU A 235 -9.55 18.07 -12.88
C LEU A 235 -9.90 18.76 -14.20
N ASP A 236 -8.88 19.22 -14.92
CA ASP A 236 -9.01 19.95 -16.18
C ASP A 236 -8.55 19.10 -17.38
N ARG A 237 -9.35 19.11 -18.44
CA ARG A 237 -9.02 18.44 -19.71
C ARG A 237 -7.75 19.03 -20.33
N ASP A 238 -7.49 20.32 -20.13
CA ASP A 238 -6.31 20.99 -20.69
C ASP A 238 -5.00 20.46 -20.08
N ASN A 239 -5.06 19.79 -18.93
CA ASN A 239 -3.90 19.20 -18.26
C ASN A 239 -3.58 17.75 -18.68
N VAL A 240 -4.47 17.10 -19.44
CA VAL A 240 -4.27 15.72 -19.94
C VAL A 240 -2.98 15.57 -20.77
N PRO A 241 -2.62 16.50 -21.69
CA PRO A 241 -1.36 16.42 -22.42
C PRO A 241 -0.14 16.45 -21.50
N HIS A 242 -0.20 17.18 -20.38
CA HIS A 242 0.89 17.25 -19.41
C HIS A 242 1.06 15.95 -18.63
N LEU A 243 -0.03 15.32 -18.20
CA LEU A 243 0.01 13.98 -17.57
C LEU A 243 0.49 12.90 -18.53
N THR A 244 0.10 12.99 -19.79
CA THR A 244 0.59 12.06 -20.83
C THR A 244 2.09 12.22 -21.06
N LYS A 245 2.59 13.47 -21.13
CA LYS A 245 4.04 13.76 -21.19
C LYS A 245 4.79 13.28 -19.95
N ALA A 246 4.14 13.31 -18.78
CA ALA A 246 4.67 12.72 -17.55
C ALA A 246 4.65 11.18 -17.53
N LYS A 247 4.21 10.55 -18.63
CA LYS A 247 4.11 9.10 -18.83
C LYS A 247 3.07 8.42 -17.94
N ALA A 248 2.00 9.12 -17.54
CA ALA A 248 0.82 8.45 -16.98
C ALA A 248 0.32 7.40 -17.99
N ASP A 249 0.03 6.19 -17.51
CA ASP A 249 -0.46 5.11 -18.38
C ASP A 249 -1.94 5.33 -18.70
N GLU A 250 -2.69 5.85 -17.74
CA GLU A 250 -4.11 6.19 -17.87
C GLU A 250 -4.39 7.54 -17.21
N VAL A 251 -5.27 8.34 -17.84
CA VAL A 251 -5.73 9.61 -17.30
C VAL A 251 -7.25 9.60 -17.20
N ILE A 252 -7.76 9.78 -15.99
CA ILE A 252 -9.19 9.94 -15.68
C ILE A 252 -9.45 11.44 -15.58
N ILE A 253 -10.52 11.94 -16.20
CA ILE A 253 -10.87 13.37 -16.14
C ILE A 253 -12.10 13.53 -15.25
N SER A 254 -12.05 14.46 -14.30
CA SER A 254 -13.19 14.84 -13.46
C SER A 254 -14.39 15.25 -14.32
N ASP A 255 -15.57 14.82 -13.90
CA ASP A 255 -16.85 15.21 -14.51
C ASP A 255 -16.97 14.97 -16.02
N ALA A 256 -16.09 14.14 -16.60
CA ALA A 256 -16.07 13.86 -18.03
C ALA A 256 -17.42 13.35 -18.56
N PHE A 257 -18.19 12.68 -17.68
CA PHE A 257 -19.50 12.12 -17.99
C PHE A 257 -20.64 12.86 -17.31
N THR A 258 -20.38 13.69 -16.29
CA THR A 258 -21.45 14.35 -15.50
C THR A 258 -22.32 15.25 -16.39
N SER A 259 -21.69 16.07 -17.23
CA SER A 259 -22.42 16.95 -18.17
C SER A 259 -23.23 16.15 -19.19
N HIS A 260 -22.67 15.07 -19.72
CA HIS A 260 -23.38 14.17 -20.64
C HIS A 260 -24.56 13.50 -19.95
N LEU A 261 -24.37 12.97 -18.74
CA LEU A 261 -25.44 12.35 -17.95
C LEU A 261 -26.54 13.37 -17.61
N MET A 262 -26.20 14.62 -17.27
CA MET A 262 -27.19 15.68 -17.03
C MET A 262 -27.99 16.00 -18.29
N ALA A 263 -27.31 16.18 -19.43
CA ALA A 263 -27.99 16.42 -20.70
C ALA A 263 -28.90 15.25 -21.08
N THR A 264 -28.45 14.00 -20.87
CA THR A 264 -29.24 12.80 -21.14
C THR A 264 -30.41 12.65 -20.17
N HIS A 265 -30.31 13.06 -18.91
CA HIS A 265 -31.46 13.11 -18.00
C HIS A 265 -32.59 14.00 -18.52
N VAL A 266 -32.23 15.12 -19.19
CA VAL A 266 -33.21 16.02 -19.80
C VAL A 266 -33.74 15.44 -21.12
N ALA A 267 -32.85 14.99 -22.00
CA ALA A 267 -33.21 14.56 -23.34
C ALA A 267 -33.88 13.18 -23.40
N ALA A 268 -33.49 12.27 -22.51
CA ALA A 268 -33.95 10.89 -22.45
C ALA A 268 -34.03 10.39 -20.99
N PRO A 269 -35.04 10.82 -20.22
CA PRO A 269 -35.26 10.32 -18.86
C PRO A 269 -35.30 8.79 -18.82
N GLY A 270 -34.68 8.18 -17.81
CA GLY A 270 -34.59 6.72 -17.64
C GLY A 270 -33.30 6.08 -18.13
N ILE A 271 -32.61 6.66 -19.13
CA ILE A 271 -31.33 6.13 -19.63
C ILE A 271 -30.23 6.20 -18.57
N PRO A 272 -30.01 7.34 -17.88
CA PRO A 272 -28.95 7.43 -16.88
C PRO A 272 -29.16 6.49 -15.69
N GLN A 273 -30.41 6.30 -15.24
CA GLN A 273 -30.75 5.35 -14.17
C GLN A 273 -30.42 3.92 -14.59
N PHE A 274 -30.68 3.56 -15.84
CA PHE A 274 -30.30 2.27 -16.38
C PHE A 274 -28.77 2.10 -16.46
N LEU A 275 -28.04 3.12 -16.90
CA LEU A 275 -26.57 3.10 -16.92
C LEU A 275 -25.99 2.94 -15.51
N GLU A 276 -26.57 3.60 -14.51
CA GLU A 276 -26.17 3.44 -13.11
C GLU A 276 -26.33 2.00 -12.63
N GLN A 277 -27.45 1.33 -12.99
CA GLN A 277 -27.64 -0.11 -12.69
C GLN A 277 -26.66 -1.04 -13.41
N LEU A 278 -26.10 -0.63 -14.56
CA LEU A 278 -25.09 -1.40 -15.29
C LEU A 278 -23.68 -1.23 -14.71
N ILE A 279 -23.38 -0.03 -14.18
CA ILE A 279 -22.07 0.31 -13.65
C ILE A 279 -21.94 -0.11 -12.18
N THR A 280 -23.03 0.00 -11.41
CA THR A 280 -23.06 -0.37 -10.00
C THR A 280 -23.45 -1.84 -9.82
N GLU A 281 -22.96 -2.48 -8.75
CA GLU A 281 -23.38 -3.83 -8.36
C GLU A 281 -24.80 -3.88 -7.75
N ALA A 282 -25.57 -2.79 -7.84
CA ALA A 282 -26.95 -2.74 -7.36
C ALA A 282 -27.94 -3.43 -8.32
N GLY A 283 -27.52 -3.69 -9.56
CA GLY A 283 -28.31 -4.38 -10.57
C GLY A 283 -28.27 -5.91 -10.42
N ASN A 284 -29.18 -6.59 -11.13
CA ASN A 284 -29.19 -8.04 -11.26
C ASN A 284 -28.22 -8.56 -12.34
N ALA A 285 -27.34 -7.70 -12.87
CA ALA A 285 -26.40 -8.01 -13.92
C ALA A 285 -25.09 -7.23 -13.74
N ARG A 286 -23.98 -7.80 -14.20
CA ARG A 286 -22.62 -7.24 -14.11
C ARG A 286 -21.97 -7.14 -15.48
N LEU A 287 -21.26 -6.05 -15.73
CA LEU A 287 -20.37 -5.95 -16.89
C LEU A 287 -19.11 -6.79 -16.63
N SER A 288 -18.92 -7.84 -17.43
CA SER A 288 -17.77 -8.75 -17.34
C SER A 288 -16.97 -8.74 -18.66
N ARG A 289 -15.65 -8.83 -18.53
CA ARG A 289 -14.70 -8.93 -19.66
C ARG A 289 -14.09 -10.32 -19.70
N TYR A 290 -14.04 -10.93 -20.90
CA TYR A 290 -13.42 -12.23 -21.12
C TYR A 290 -12.51 -12.23 -22.36
N PRO A 291 -11.38 -12.94 -22.35
CA PRO A 291 -10.58 -13.14 -23.56
C PRO A 291 -11.34 -14.01 -24.57
N VAL A 292 -11.09 -13.82 -25.87
CA VAL A 292 -11.67 -14.72 -26.89
C VAL A 292 -11.07 -16.12 -26.71
N PRO A 293 -11.89 -17.20 -26.61
CA PRO A 293 -11.40 -18.56 -26.51
C PRO A 293 -10.62 -18.98 -27.77
N ASP A 294 -9.53 -19.75 -27.59
CA ASP A 294 -8.66 -20.17 -28.70
C ASP A 294 -9.41 -20.85 -29.86
N LYS A 295 -10.48 -21.58 -29.55
CA LYS A 295 -11.33 -22.29 -30.53
C LYS A 295 -12.14 -21.36 -31.46
N LEU A 296 -12.33 -20.11 -31.05
CA LEU A 296 -13.09 -19.10 -31.78
C LEU A 296 -12.19 -18.10 -32.51
N ILE A 297 -10.87 -18.17 -32.33
CA ILE A 297 -9.92 -17.37 -33.11
C ILE A 297 -10.05 -17.78 -34.59
N GLY A 298 -10.19 -16.79 -35.47
CA GLY A 298 -10.44 -16.99 -36.90
C GLY A 298 -11.90 -17.26 -37.25
N GLN A 299 -12.80 -17.37 -36.28
CA GLN A 299 -14.24 -17.48 -36.51
C GLN A 299 -14.93 -16.10 -36.52
N THR A 300 -16.20 -16.08 -36.90
CA THR A 300 -16.99 -14.86 -36.99
C THR A 300 -17.59 -14.42 -35.65
N TYR A 301 -17.91 -13.15 -35.52
CA TYR A 301 -18.60 -12.60 -34.35
C TYR A 301 -19.94 -13.29 -34.09
N ALA A 302 -20.65 -13.72 -35.14
CA ALA A 302 -21.86 -14.53 -35.01
C ALA A 302 -21.64 -15.83 -34.22
N ARG A 303 -20.48 -16.49 -34.40
CA ARG A 303 -20.12 -17.70 -33.65
C ARG A 303 -19.84 -17.39 -32.17
N LEU A 304 -19.28 -16.22 -31.88
CA LEU A 304 -19.12 -15.78 -30.50
C LEU A 304 -20.46 -15.45 -29.84
N GLN A 305 -21.39 -14.84 -30.56
CA GLN A 305 -22.76 -14.62 -30.07
C GLN A 305 -23.43 -15.95 -29.71
N GLU A 306 -23.30 -16.96 -30.58
CA GLU A 306 -23.80 -18.31 -30.32
C GLU A 306 -23.12 -18.93 -29.08
N HIS A 307 -21.80 -18.80 -28.97
CA HIS A 307 -21.05 -19.31 -27.82
C HIS A 307 -21.51 -18.71 -26.49
N VAL A 308 -21.66 -17.39 -26.41
CA VAL A 308 -22.11 -16.69 -25.19
C VAL A 308 -23.54 -17.10 -24.82
N ARG A 309 -24.44 -17.15 -25.80
CA ARG A 309 -25.84 -17.56 -25.59
C ARG A 309 -25.95 -19.01 -25.12
N ASN A 310 -25.09 -19.90 -25.62
CA ASN A 310 -25.08 -21.31 -25.23
C ASN A 310 -24.51 -21.53 -23.81
N GLN A 311 -23.62 -20.65 -23.33
CA GLN A 311 -23.13 -20.70 -21.95
C GLN A 311 -24.22 -20.30 -20.95
N ASN A 312 -24.88 -19.17 -21.21
CA ASN A 312 -26.04 -18.74 -20.44
C ASN A 312 -26.95 -17.91 -21.35
N PRO A 313 -28.20 -18.35 -21.61
CA PRO A 313 -29.12 -17.64 -22.49
C PRO A 313 -29.48 -16.22 -22.00
N GLN A 314 -29.25 -15.92 -20.72
CA GLN A 314 -29.52 -14.62 -20.12
C GLN A 314 -28.35 -13.64 -20.25
N ASN A 315 -27.19 -14.09 -20.72
CA ASN A 315 -26.06 -13.22 -20.97
C ASN A 315 -26.23 -12.47 -22.29
N ILE A 316 -25.93 -11.17 -22.27
CA ILE A 316 -26.02 -10.32 -23.46
C ILE A 316 -24.60 -9.95 -23.89
N LEU A 317 -24.22 -10.34 -25.10
CA LEU A 317 -22.96 -9.92 -25.70
C LEU A 317 -23.08 -8.46 -26.18
N LEU A 318 -22.27 -7.57 -25.63
CA LEU A 318 -22.32 -6.13 -25.89
C LEU A 318 -21.40 -5.71 -27.05
N GLY A 319 -20.22 -6.33 -27.15
CA GLY A 319 -19.25 -6.01 -28.18
C GLY A 319 -17.88 -6.63 -27.97
N LEU A 320 -16.94 -6.17 -28.80
CA LEU A 320 -15.53 -6.56 -28.77
C LEU A 320 -14.66 -5.38 -28.34
N GLY A 321 -13.59 -5.68 -27.62
CA GLY A 321 -12.47 -4.78 -27.41
C GLY A 321 -11.20 -5.37 -28.01
N GLU A 322 -10.38 -4.55 -28.64
CA GLU A 322 -9.07 -4.94 -29.15
C GLU A 322 -7.96 -4.25 -28.34
N MET A 323 -6.99 -5.04 -27.88
CA MET A 323 -5.76 -4.50 -27.28
C MET A 323 -4.77 -4.19 -28.40
N HIS A 324 -4.66 -2.94 -28.83
CA HIS A 324 -3.58 -2.53 -29.73
C HIS A 324 -2.27 -2.34 -28.95
N GLU A 325 -1.18 -2.94 -29.43
CA GLU A 325 0.15 -2.50 -29.04
C GLU A 325 0.36 -1.08 -29.58
N SER A 326 0.88 -0.19 -28.73
CA SER A 326 1.10 1.21 -29.07
C SER A 326 1.93 1.33 -30.34
N PHE A 327 1.44 2.10 -31.31
CA PHE A 327 2.13 2.40 -32.55
C PHE A 327 3.27 3.39 -32.26
N ASP A 328 4.47 2.90 -31.95
CA ASP A 328 5.63 3.78 -31.72
C ASP A 328 6.11 4.31 -33.08
N LEU A 329 5.81 5.58 -33.40
CA LEU A 329 6.31 6.20 -34.64
C LEU A 329 7.84 6.07 -34.73
N ASN A 330 8.55 6.05 -33.60
CA ASN A 330 10.01 5.97 -33.60
C ASN A 330 10.54 4.64 -34.19
N ASN A 331 9.72 3.59 -34.23
CA ASN A 331 10.09 2.32 -34.86
C ASN A 331 9.85 2.31 -36.38
N LEU A 332 9.11 3.27 -36.91
CA LEU A 332 8.77 3.37 -38.33
C LEU A 332 9.69 4.34 -39.09
N LEU A 333 10.30 5.28 -38.37
CA LEU A 333 11.26 6.23 -38.91
C LEU A 333 12.62 5.53 -38.97
N SER A 334 13.21 5.50 -40.16
CA SER A 334 14.57 4.97 -40.36
C SER A 334 15.57 5.72 -39.49
N SER A 335 16.68 5.08 -39.14
CA SER A 335 17.76 5.65 -38.31
C SER A 335 18.36 6.96 -38.83
N ASP A 336 18.06 7.32 -40.08
CA ASP A 336 18.37 8.61 -40.66
C ASP A 336 17.21 9.58 -40.39
N TYR A 337 17.32 10.37 -39.33
CA TYR A 337 16.39 11.46 -39.02
C TYR A 337 16.30 12.42 -40.22
N SER A 338 15.23 12.30 -41.01
CA SER A 338 15.00 13.17 -42.16
C SER A 338 14.08 14.35 -41.79
N TYR A 339 14.17 15.46 -42.53
CA TYR A 339 13.22 16.58 -42.41
C TYR A 339 11.76 16.15 -42.62
N LEU A 340 11.52 15.03 -43.31
CA LEU A 340 10.20 14.47 -43.51
C LEU A 340 9.64 13.86 -42.23
N ASP A 341 10.50 13.25 -41.40
CA ASP A 341 10.13 12.62 -40.14
C ASP A 341 9.73 13.67 -39.09
N GLU A 342 10.46 14.79 -39.03
CA GLU A 342 10.07 15.96 -38.22
C GLU A 342 8.75 16.57 -38.70
N PHE A 343 8.53 16.65 -40.02
CA PHE A 343 7.28 17.15 -40.58
C PHE A 343 6.09 16.25 -40.26
N ILE A 344 6.24 14.93 -40.37
CA ILE A 344 5.21 13.94 -40.02
C ILE A 344 4.89 14.06 -38.53
N MET A 345 5.91 14.07 -37.65
CA MET A 345 5.73 14.25 -36.21
C MET A 345 4.97 15.54 -35.88
N ARG A 346 5.35 16.65 -36.51
CA ARG A 346 4.68 17.95 -36.30
C ARG A 346 3.22 17.90 -36.74
N LYS A 347 2.90 17.26 -37.86
CA LYS A 347 1.52 17.12 -38.35
C LYS A 347 0.65 16.23 -37.46
N PHE A 348 1.20 15.17 -36.88
CA PHE A 348 0.48 14.35 -35.89
C PHE A 348 0.19 15.12 -34.59
N GLN A 349 1.13 15.95 -34.13
CA GLN A 349 0.95 16.82 -32.97
C GLN A 349 -0.07 17.94 -33.25
N GLU A 350 -0.02 18.59 -34.41
CA GLU A 350 -0.99 19.61 -34.84
C GLU A 350 -2.43 19.03 -34.94
N ALA A 351 -2.56 17.73 -35.24
CA ALA A 351 -3.86 17.04 -35.30
C ALA A 351 -4.39 16.57 -33.93
N GLY A 352 -3.69 16.85 -32.82
CA GLY A 352 -4.10 16.44 -31.47
C GLY A 352 -4.12 14.93 -31.24
N ARG A 353 -3.40 14.13 -32.05
CA ARG A 353 -3.34 12.68 -31.91
C ARG A 353 -2.04 12.28 -31.21
N ASN A 354 -2.15 11.82 -29.95
CA ASN A 354 -1.05 11.17 -29.25
C ASN A 354 -0.76 9.80 -29.87
N VAL A 355 0.50 9.58 -30.23
CA VAL A 355 0.95 8.39 -30.96
C VAL A 355 1.27 7.20 -30.03
N ASN A 356 1.47 7.43 -28.72
CA ASN A 356 1.97 6.41 -27.79
C ASN A 356 0.94 5.86 -26.78
N GLU A 357 -0.36 5.98 -27.04
CA GLU A 357 -1.38 5.43 -26.14
C GLU A 357 -1.65 3.94 -26.46
N LYS A 358 -1.52 3.07 -25.46
CA LYS A 358 -2.17 1.74 -25.50
C LYS A 358 -3.68 1.97 -25.48
N ARG A 359 -4.29 2.10 -26.65
CA ARG A 359 -5.74 2.27 -26.77
C ARG A 359 -6.41 0.92 -26.85
N ILE A 360 -7.28 0.67 -25.87
CA ILE A 360 -8.32 -0.33 -26.01
C ILE A 360 -9.38 0.29 -26.91
N GLN A 361 -9.54 -0.24 -28.12
CA GLN A 361 -10.63 0.19 -29.00
C GLN A 361 -11.81 -0.76 -28.82
N PHE A 362 -12.97 -0.18 -28.52
CA PHE A 362 -14.22 -0.94 -28.43
C PHE A 362 -15.02 -0.81 -29.71
N GLN A 363 -15.57 -1.94 -30.16
CA GLN A 363 -16.60 -2.00 -31.18
C GLN A 363 -17.86 -2.57 -30.54
N LEU A 364 -18.85 -1.69 -30.32
CA LEU A 364 -20.17 -2.07 -29.85
C LEU A 364 -20.99 -2.58 -31.03
N ALA A 365 -21.70 -3.70 -30.85
CA ALA A 365 -22.50 -4.35 -31.89
C ALA A 365 -21.79 -4.46 -33.27
N PRO A 366 -20.61 -5.10 -33.35
CA PRO A 366 -19.89 -5.26 -34.61
C PRO A 366 -20.67 -6.14 -35.61
N SER A 367 -20.29 -6.06 -36.88
CA SER A 367 -20.90 -6.89 -37.93
C SER A 367 -20.79 -8.38 -37.59
N PRO A 368 -21.86 -9.18 -37.81
CA PRO A 368 -21.84 -10.62 -37.58
C PRO A 368 -20.71 -11.36 -38.33
N GLU A 369 -20.24 -10.79 -39.43
CA GLU A 369 -19.18 -11.36 -40.28
C GLU A 369 -17.75 -11.04 -39.81
N MET A 370 -17.59 -10.14 -38.83
CA MET A 370 -16.27 -9.75 -38.34
C MET A 370 -15.51 -10.96 -37.78
N VAL A 371 -14.25 -11.11 -38.20
CA VAL A 371 -13.39 -12.22 -37.78
C VAL A 371 -12.68 -11.90 -36.46
N LEU A 372 -12.67 -12.87 -35.56
CA LEU A 372 -12.05 -12.76 -34.25
C LEU A 372 -10.55 -13.04 -34.30
N ASN A 373 -9.76 -12.25 -33.58
CA ASN A 373 -8.32 -12.45 -33.45
C ASN A 373 -7.92 -12.70 -31.98
N LYS A 374 -6.65 -13.04 -31.75
CA LYS A 374 -6.09 -13.31 -30.40
C LYS A 374 -6.07 -12.06 -29.50
N ASN A 375 -6.01 -10.87 -30.08
CA ASN A 375 -5.92 -9.61 -29.35
C ASN A 375 -7.29 -9.07 -28.96
N HIS A 376 -8.37 -9.68 -29.48
CA HIS A 376 -9.73 -9.40 -29.08
C HIS A 376 -10.04 -10.00 -27.72
N PHE A 377 -10.85 -9.25 -26.99
CA PHE A 377 -11.61 -9.71 -25.85
C PHE A 377 -13.06 -9.27 -26.05
N TYR A 378 -14.00 -9.87 -25.34
CA TYR A 378 -15.41 -9.56 -25.50
C TYR A 378 -16.02 -9.09 -24.18
N LEU A 379 -17.03 -8.25 -24.29
CA LEU A 379 -17.78 -7.67 -23.18
C LEU A 379 -19.17 -8.27 -23.14
N ILE A 380 -19.55 -8.80 -21.99
CA ILE A 380 -20.91 -9.29 -21.75
C ILE A 380 -21.56 -8.56 -20.58
N LEU A 381 -22.87 -8.40 -20.67
CA LEU A 381 -23.71 -8.18 -19.50
C LEU A 381 -24.12 -9.56 -18.98
N GLU A 382 -23.54 -9.94 -17.86
CA GLU A 382 -23.71 -11.25 -17.23
C GLU A 382 -24.74 -11.15 -16.13
N LYS A 383 -25.76 -12.01 -16.13
CA LYS A 383 -26.76 -12.00 -15.07
C LYS A 383 -26.20 -12.66 -13.81
N ILE A 384 -26.34 -11.98 -12.68
CA ILE A 384 -25.92 -12.50 -11.37
C ILE A 384 -26.98 -13.50 -10.90
N ASN A 385 -26.58 -14.76 -10.72
CA ASN A 385 -27.45 -15.80 -10.15
C ASN A 385 -27.22 -15.84 -8.63
N ASP A 386 -28.26 -15.51 -7.87
CA ASP A 386 -28.26 -15.36 -6.39
C ASP A 386 -27.73 -16.56 -5.58
N GLU A 387 -27.53 -17.73 -6.19
CA GLU A 387 -27.16 -18.98 -5.49
C GLU A 387 -25.66 -19.34 -5.52
N LYS A 388 -24.83 -18.71 -6.37
CA LYS A 388 -23.40 -19.12 -6.52
C LYS A 388 -22.36 -18.12 -6.02
N ASP A 389 -22.73 -16.86 -5.83
CA ASP A 389 -21.79 -15.77 -5.53
C ASP A 389 -22.06 -15.07 -4.16
N ARG A 390 -22.68 -15.77 -3.20
CA ARG A 390 -22.76 -15.32 -1.79
C ARG A 390 -21.67 -15.94 -0.93
#